data_AF-A0A480AKK4-F1
#
_entry.id   AF-A0A480AKK4-F1
#
_cell.length_a   1.000
_cell.length_b   1.000
_cell.length_c   1.000
_cell.angle_alpha   90.00
_cell.angle_beta   90.00
_cell.angle_gamma   90.00
#
_symmetry.space_group_name_H-M   'P 1'
#
loop_
_entity.id
_entity.type
_entity.pdbx_description
1 polymer ?
#
loop_
_entity_poly.entity_id
_entity_poly.type
_entity_poly.pdbx_seq_one_letter_code
_entity_poly.pdbx_strand_id
1 'polypeptide(L)'
;MHRPAAPPDLTAMTPEHPLSDDALATLAHRARQALPDAPPALLHAAFALWQAQPATAPLAAALRRVAAVLRFDSWALPPQALGMRGSADDSRHLLFSAEGRDVDLRITRHPGGGWSLAGQVLGPDETGQILLQPAGGQADGHRASLDGLGEFHLDGVAAGAWRLSLATADALVVLPDIDLGAPRLG
;
A
#
# COMPACT_ATOMS: atom_id res chain seq x y z
N MET A 1 -58.03 8.88 15.81
CA MET A 1 -56.63 9.04 16.23
C MET A 1 -55.82 7.92 15.59
N HIS A 2 -55.17 8.18 14.45
CA HIS A 2 -54.35 7.19 13.74
C HIS A 2 -52.95 7.78 13.58
N ARG A 3 -51.95 7.16 14.23
CA ARG A 3 -50.53 7.53 14.11
C ARG A 3 -49.92 6.69 12.99
N PRO A 4 -49.28 7.27 11.96
CA PRO A 4 -48.57 6.48 10.96
C PRO A 4 -47.28 5.90 11.56
N ALA A 5 -47.03 4.62 11.29
CA ALA A 5 -45.78 3.94 11.63
C ALA A 5 -44.65 4.47 10.73
N ALA A 6 -43.47 4.68 11.32
CA ALA A 6 -42.27 5.08 10.59
C ALA A 6 -41.76 3.92 9.70
N PRO A 7 -41.20 4.21 8.52
CA PRO A 7 -40.58 3.18 7.67
C PRO A 7 -39.28 2.65 8.33
N PRO A 8 -38.93 1.36 8.15
CA PRO A 8 -37.65 0.84 8.61
C PRO A 8 -36.48 1.40 7.78
N ASP A 9 -35.43 1.80 8.49
CA ASP A 9 -34.16 2.30 7.97
C ASP A 9 -33.50 1.28 7.04
N LEU A 10 -33.12 1.73 5.84
CA LEU A 10 -32.34 0.95 4.89
C LEU A 10 -30.85 1.18 5.13
N THR A 11 -30.11 0.07 5.12
CA THR A 11 -28.69 -0.06 4.76
C THR A 11 -27.62 0.38 5.78
N ALA A 12 -27.34 -0.52 6.73
CA ALA A 12 -25.97 -0.87 7.07
C ALA A 12 -25.69 -2.28 6.51
N MET A 13 -25.26 -2.39 5.25
CA MET A 13 -24.74 -3.65 4.72
C MET A 13 -23.27 -3.78 5.11
N THR A 14 -23.03 -4.38 6.27
CA THR A 14 -21.77 -5.07 6.54
C THR A 14 -21.68 -6.23 5.55
N PRO A 15 -20.54 -6.51 4.87
CA PRO A 15 -20.46 -7.70 4.03
C PRO A 15 -20.47 -8.95 4.92
N GLU A 16 -21.62 -9.59 4.98
CA GLU A 16 -21.88 -10.89 5.57
C GLU A 16 -21.11 -11.96 4.76
N HIS A 17 -19.98 -12.46 5.27
CA HIS A 17 -19.24 -13.65 4.81
C HIS A 17 -18.73 -13.67 3.34
N PRO A 18 -17.49 -14.16 3.08
CA PRO A 18 -17.07 -14.45 1.72
C PRO A 18 -17.98 -15.55 1.12
N LEU A 19 -18.57 -15.29 -0.05
CA LEU A 19 -19.39 -16.25 -0.78
C LEU A 19 -18.55 -17.47 -1.17
N SER A 20 -19.11 -18.68 -1.05
CA SER A 20 -18.51 -19.86 -1.65
C SER A 20 -18.59 -19.79 -3.18
N ASP A 21 -17.71 -20.51 -3.87
CA ASP A 21 -17.66 -20.55 -5.35
C ASP A 21 -19.00 -20.99 -5.97
N ASP A 22 -19.69 -21.95 -5.36
CA ASP A 22 -21.01 -22.42 -5.83
C ASP A 22 -22.10 -21.34 -5.66
N ALA A 23 -22.04 -20.58 -4.55
CA ALA A 23 -22.95 -19.48 -4.31
C ALA A 23 -22.70 -18.33 -5.30
N LEU A 24 -21.43 -18.05 -5.58
CA LEU A 24 -21.02 -17.06 -6.57
C LEU A 24 -21.46 -17.47 -7.99
N ALA A 25 -21.26 -18.74 -8.37
CA ALA A 25 -21.68 -19.27 -9.68
C ALA A 25 -23.20 -19.18 -9.86
N THR A 26 -23.96 -19.49 -8.81
CA THR A 26 -25.42 -19.37 -8.81
C THR A 26 -25.87 -17.91 -8.95
N LEU A 27 -25.20 -17.00 -8.25
CA LEU A 27 -25.50 -15.56 -8.32
C LEU A 27 -25.15 -14.99 -9.69
N ALA A 28 -24.00 -15.35 -10.26
CA ALA A 28 -23.60 -14.95 -11.60
C ALA A 28 -24.57 -15.46 -12.68
N HIS A 29 -25.05 -16.70 -12.55
CA HIS A 29 -26.05 -17.25 -13.46
C HIS A 29 -27.36 -16.46 -13.43
N ARG A 30 -27.85 -16.12 -12.23
CA ARG A 30 -29.07 -15.30 -12.06
C ARG A 30 -28.87 -13.88 -12.57
N ALA A 31 -27.73 -13.26 -12.26
CA ALA A 31 -27.41 -11.91 -12.72
C ALA A 31 -27.39 -11.83 -14.25
N ARG A 32 -26.80 -12.83 -14.93
CA ARG A 32 -26.78 -12.90 -16.40
C ARG A 32 -28.17 -13.04 -17.03
N GLN A 33 -29.11 -13.67 -16.34
CA GLN A 33 -30.49 -13.80 -16.81
C GLN A 33 -31.33 -12.55 -16.52
N ALA A 34 -31.01 -11.82 -15.44
CA ALA A 34 -31.80 -10.70 -14.95
C ALA A 34 -31.33 -9.33 -15.48
N LEU A 35 -30.05 -9.20 -15.83
CA LEU A 35 -29.46 -7.93 -16.25
C LEU A 35 -29.36 -7.84 -17.78
N PRO A 36 -29.66 -6.67 -18.37
CA PRO A 36 -29.37 -6.44 -19.77
C PRO A 36 -27.85 -6.44 -19.99
N ASP A 37 -27.43 -6.83 -21.20
CA ASP A 37 -26.02 -6.76 -21.60
C ASP A 37 -25.47 -5.34 -21.43
N ALA A 38 -24.21 -5.25 -21.02
CA ALA A 38 -23.53 -3.98 -20.88
C ALA A 38 -23.47 -3.27 -22.25
N PRO A 39 -23.76 -1.95 -22.32
CA PRO A 39 -23.65 -1.20 -23.56
C PRO A 39 -22.25 -1.36 -24.20
N PRO A 40 -22.15 -1.63 -25.51
CA PRO A 40 -20.88 -1.91 -26.18
C PRO A 40 -19.83 -0.80 -25.99
N ALA A 41 -20.26 0.45 -25.91
CA ALA A 41 -19.38 1.60 -25.65
C ALA A 41 -18.68 1.51 -24.28
N LEU A 42 -19.38 1.02 -23.24
CA LEU A 42 -18.79 0.85 -21.91
C LEU A 42 -17.82 -0.33 -21.88
N LEU A 43 -18.12 -1.41 -22.61
CA LEU A 43 -17.18 -2.53 -22.77
C LEU A 43 -15.91 -2.08 -23.48
N HIS A 44 -16.03 -1.32 -24.58
CA HIS A 44 -14.88 -0.78 -25.31
C HIS A 44 -14.05 0.19 -24.46
N ALA A 45 -14.70 1.05 -23.67
CA ALA A 45 -13.98 1.93 -22.74
C ALA A 45 -13.22 1.14 -21.67
N ALA A 46 -13.84 0.09 -21.10
CA ALA A 46 -13.19 -0.79 -20.14
C ALA A 46 -12.00 -1.56 -20.77
N PHE A 47 -12.15 -2.08 -21.98
CA PHE A 47 -11.05 -2.72 -22.71
C PHE A 47 -9.94 -1.75 -23.07
N ALA A 48 -10.27 -0.51 -23.45
CA ALA A 48 -9.28 0.52 -23.75
C ALA A 48 -8.48 0.93 -22.50
N LEU A 49 -9.12 1.03 -21.33
CA LEU A 49 -8.44 1.24 -20.05
C LEU A 49 -7.45 0.11 -19.74
N TRP A 50 -7.83 -1.13 -20.04
CA TRP A 50 -6.98 -2.31 -19.86
C TRP A 50 -5.81 -2.36 -20.85
N GLN A 51 -6.04 -1.98 -22.11
CA GLN A 51 -5.01 -2.00 -23.16
C GLN A 51 -4.07 -0.79 -23.13
N ALA A 52 -4.49 0.33 -22.53
CA ALA A 52 -3.64 1.52 -22.34
C ALA A 52 -2.54 1.32 -21.28
N GLN A 53 -2.53 0.18 -20.57
CA GLN A 53 -1.38 -0.23 -19.77
C GLN A 53 -0.24 -0.67 -20.70
N PRO A 54 0.92 0.02 -20.70
CA PRO A 54 2.03 -0.33 -21.57
C PRO A 54 2.52 -1.75 -21.23
N ALA A 55 2.34 -2.66 -22.17
CA ALA A 55 2.86 -4.00 -22.12
C ALA A 55 4.36 -4.01 -22.47
N THR A 56 5.22 -4.09 -21.46
CA THR A 56 6.63 -4.50 -21.62
C THR A 56 6.84 -5.92 -21.09
N ALA A 57 6.39 -6.89 -21.90
CA ALA A 57 6.93 -8.25 -22.14
C ALA A 57 7.00 -9.28 -20.97
N PRO A 58 7.34 -10.58 -21.23
CA PRO A 58 6.47 -11.76 -21.09
C PRO A 58 6.73 -12.61 -19.83
N LEU A 59 5.76 -13.46 -19.42
CA LEU A 59 5.78 -14.38 -18.25
C LEU A 59 6.01 -13.75 -16.85
N ALA A 60 6.29 -12.45 -16.74
CA ALA A 60 6.12 -11.65 -15.51
C ALA A 60 4.65 -11.23 -15.26
N ALA A 61 3.71 -11.93 -15.90
CA ALA A 61 2.28 -11.66 -15.87
C ALA A 61 1.69 -12.09 -14.52
N ALA A 62 1.38 -11.08 -13.70
CA ALA A 62 0.89 -11.15 -12.32
C ALA A 62 1.94 -11.53 -11.27
N LEU A 63 2.97 -10.69 -11.09
CA LEU A 63 3.62 -10.61 -9.78
C LEU A 63 2.53 -10.48 -8.72
N ARG A 64 2.54 -11.41 -7.76
CA ARG A 64 1.55 -11.42 -6.69
C ARG A 64 1.68 -10.12 -5.90
N ARG A 65 0.63 -9.31 -5.88
CA ARG A 65 0.65 -8.05 -5.13
C ARG A 65 0.27 -8.32 -3.68
N VAL A 66 1.19 -8.02 -2.76
CA VAL A 66 1.01 -8.22 -1.31
C VAL A 66 0.97 -6.86 -0.63
N ALA A 67 -0.07 -6.59 0.15
CA ALA A 67 -0.14 -5.39 0.96
C ALA A 67 0.60 -5.62 2.29
N ALA A 68 1.57 -4.74 2.59
CA ALA A 68 2.18 -4.71 3.91
C ALA A 68 1.28 -3.97 4.90
N VAL A 69 1.35 -4.37 6.16
CA VAL A 69 0.61 -3.75 7.27
C VAL A 69 1.61 -3.09 8.20
N LEU A 70 1.36 -1.83 8.55
CA LEU A 70 2.14 -1.12 9.56
C LEU A 70 1.92 -1.76 10.93
N ARG A 71 3.00 -2.20 11.57
CA ARG A 71 2.98 -2.85 12.89
C ARG A 71 3.50 -1.96 14.00
N PHE A 72 4.43 -1.05 13.68
CA PHE A 72 5.03 -0.14 14.64
C PHE A 72 5.35 1.20 13.97
N ASP A 73 5.10 2.28 14.70
CA ASP A 73 5.52 3.63 14.35
C ASP A 73 6.03 4.34 15.61
N SER A 74 7.31 4.71 15.63
CA SER A 74 7.92 5.37 16.78
C SER A 74 7.31 6.74 17.08
N TRP A 75 6.72 7.40 16.09
CA TRP A 75 6.08 8.71 16.28
C TRP A 75 4.66 8.61 16.84
N ALA A 76 4.01 7.44 16.76
CA ALA A 76 2.72 7.19 17.39
C ALA A 76 2.83 6.97 18.91
N LEU A 77 4.05 6.82 19.44
CA LEU A 77 4.30 6.74 20.88
C LEU A 77 4.23 8.14 21.50
N PRO A 78 3.84 8.27 22.78
CA PRO A 78 3.89 9.55 23.49
C PRO A 78 5.32 10.11 23.50
N PRO A 79 5.48 11.45 23.52
CA PRO A 79 6.79 12.08 23.68
C PRO A 79 7.51 11.50 24.90
N GLN A 80 8.78 11.11 24.75
CA GLN A 80 9.56 10.61 25.86
C GLN A 80 9.67 11.72 26.93
N ALA A 81 9.56 11.34 28.20
CA ALA A 81 9.58 12.28 29.31
C ALA A 81 10.85 13.16 29.30
N LEU A 82 10.70 14.42 29.72
CA LEU A 82 11.80 15.38 29.86
C LEU A 82 12.98 14.74 30.60
N GLY A 83 14.13 14.61 29.95
CA GLY A 83 15.36 14.07 30.54
C GLY A 83 15.96 12.84 29.83
N MET A 84 15.24 12.23 28.89
CA MET A 84 15.78 11.19 28.01
C MET A 84 16.60 11.82 26.88
N ARG A 85 17.90 11.47 26.78
CA ARG A 85 18.78 11.91 25.67
C ARG A 85 18.49 11.10 24.41
N GLY A 86 17.41 11.45 23.71
CA GLY A 86 17.13 10.99 22.37
C GLY A 86 16.68 12.17 21.52
N SER A 87 17.31 12.39 20.36
CA SER A 87 16.85 13.35 19.34
C SER A 87 15.62 12.77 18.63
N ALA A 88 14.53 12.59 19.38
CA ALA A 88 13.35 11.84 18.96
C ALA A 88 12.60 12.46 17.76
N ASP A 89 12.98 13.67 17.34
CA ASP A 89 12.29 14.45 16.31
C ASP A 89 12.90 14.31 14.91
N ASP A 90 14.20 13.95 14.81
CA ASP A 90 14.89 13.89 13.52
C ASP A 90 14.86 12.51 12.85
N SER A 91 14.37 11.49 13.56
CA SER A 91 14.24 10.13 13.04
C SER A 91 12.90 9.47 13.38
N ARG A 92 12.33 8.78 12.40
CA ARG A 92 11.11 7.97 12.53
C ARG A 92 11.44 6.52 12.18
N HIS A 93 11.02 5.60 13.04
CA HIS A 93 11.19 4.16 12.86
C HIS A 93 9.83 3.53 12.61
N LEU A 94 9.73 2.78 11.52
CA LEU A 94 8.53 2.08 11.07
C LEU A 94 8.84 0.60 10.88
N LEU A 95 7.93 -0.27 11.32
CA LEU A 95 8.00 -1.71 11.03
C LEU A 95 6.73 -2.11 10.28
N PHE A 96 6.91 -2.79 9.15
CA PHE A 96 5.81 -3.34 8.36
C PHE A 96 5.94 -4.87 8.29
N SER A 97 4.80 -5.57 8.25
CA SER A 97 4.76 -7.01 7.98
C SER A 97 3.97 -7.28 6.70
N ALA A 98 4.47 -8.19 5.87
CA ALA A 98 3.83 -8.64 4.63
C ALA A 98 4.14 -10.12 4.39
N GLU A 99 3.14 -10.97 4.57
CA GLU A 99 3.17 -12.42 4.29
C GLU A 99 4.56 -13.10 4.33
N GLY A 100 5.06 -13.34 5.54
CA GLY A 100 6.34 -14.01 5.77
C GLY A 100 7.58 -13.11 5.62
N ARG A 101 7.39 -11.81 5.40
CA ARG A 101 8.44 -10.79 5.35
C ARG A 101 8.13 -9.67 6.33
N ASP A 102 9.17 -9.09 6.91
CA ASP A 102 9.10 -7.85 7.66
C ASP A 102 10.01 -6.80 7.00
N VAL A 103 9.58 -5.54 7.02
CA VAL A 103 10.36 -4.41 6.51
C VAL A 103 10.58 -3.44 7.66
N ASP A 104 11.82 -3.38 8.12
CA ASP A 104 12.29 -2.35 9.04
C ASP A 104 12.67 -1.11 8.21
N LEU A 105 12.12 0.05 8.54
CA LEU A 105 12.38 1.31 7.85
C LEU A 105 12.70 2.42 8.85
N ARG A 106 13.85 3.05 8.66
CA ARG A 106 14.29 4.24 9.36
C ARG A 106 14.33 5.44 8.42
N ILE A 107 13.58 6.46 8.78
CA ILE A 107 13.52 7.74 8.08
C ILE A 107 14.32 8.74 8.90
N THR A 108 15.21 9.50 8.26
CA THR A 108 16.03 10.51 8.94
C THR A 108 16.05 11.80 8.15
N ARG A 109 15.98 12.94 8.85
CA ARG A 109 16.11 14.26 8.21
C ARG A 109 17.57 14.64 8.06
N HIS A 110 17.98 15.13 6.89
CA HIS A 110 19.35 15.63 6.70
C HIS A 110 19.53 17.08 7.16
N PRO A 111 20.69 17.43 7.74
CA PRO A 111 21.11 18.82 7.90
C PRO A 111 21.21 19.49 6.53
N GLY A 112 20.37 20.50 6.27
CA GLY A 112 20.27 21.16 4.94
C GLY A 112 18.96 20.88 4.19
N GLY A 113 18.10 20.01 4.73
CA GLY A 113 16.82 19.64 4.11
C GLY A 113 16.87 18.30 3.39
N GLY A 114 15.69 17.79 3.03
CA GLY A 114 15.55 16.44 2.47
C GLY A 114 15.61 15.33 3.53
N TRP A 115 15.34 14.12 3.07
CA TRP A 115 15.16 12.93 3.89
C TRP A 115 15.95 11.76 3.33
N SER A 116 16.48 10.91 4.22
CA SER A 116 16.97 9.58 3.90
C SER A 116 16.03 8.50 4.42
N LEU A 117 15.92 7.44 3.64
CA LEU A 117 15.25 6.20 4.01
C LEU A 117 16.31 5.10 3.99
N ALA A 118 16.57 4.51 5.14
CA ALA A 118 17.37 3.29 5.27
C ALA A 118 16.47 2.18 5.77
N GLY A 119 16.51 0.99 5.18
CA GLY A 119 15.68 -0.10 5.64
C GLY A 119 16.29 -1.46 5.38
N GLN A 120 15.69 -2.47 5.99
CA GLN A 120 16.06 -3.86 5.85
C GLN A 120 14.80 -4.70 5.64
N VAL A 121 14.87 -5.60 4.67
CA VAL A 121 13.84 -6.61 4.40
C VAL A 121 14.29 -7.92 5.04
N LEU A 122 13.48 -8.44 5.96
CA LEU A 122 13.70 -9.72 6.62
C LEU A 122 12.71 -10.74 6.05
N GLY A 123 13.20 -11.88 5.55
CA GLY A 123 12.34 -12.93 5.02
C GLY A 123 13.03 -13.79 3.95
N PRO A 124 12.28 -14.68 3.28
CA PRO A 124 12.84 -15.73 2.43
C PRO A 124 13.49 -15.27 1.10
N ASP A 125 13.65 -13.98 0.84
CA ASP A 125 14.26 -13.47 -0.39
C ASP A 125 15.12 -12.24 -0.08
N GLU A 126 16.45 -12.39 -0.09
CA GLU A 126 17.40 -11.29 0.17
C GLU A 126 17.65 -10.44 -1.08
N THR A 127 17.12 -10.85 -2.25
CA THR A 127 17.31 -10.13 -3.52
C THR A 127 16.01 -9.48 -3.97
N GLY A 128 16.08 -8.19 -4.31
CA GLY A 128 14.92 -7.43 -4.75
C GLY A 128 15.28 -5.99 -5.09
N GLN A 129 14.28 -5.24 -5.56
CA GLN A 129 14.40 -3.81 -5.83
C GLN A 129 13.35 -3.04 -5.03
N ILE A 130 13.80 -1.98 -4.38
CA ILE A 130 12.96 -0.97 -3.78
C ILE A 130 12.63 0.10 -4.82
N LEU A 131 11.36 0.45 -4.87
CA LEU A 131 10.85 1.58 -5.63
C LEU A 131 10.05 2.48 -4.70
N LEU A 132 10.48 3.74 -4.59
CA LEU A 132 9.80 4.78 -3.84
C LEU A 132 9.17 5.77 -4.83
N GLN A 133 7.84 5.87 -4.83
CA GLN A 133 7.09 6.74 -5.74
C GLN A 133 6.20 7.72 -4.98
N PRO A 134 5.91 8.91 -5.50
CA PRO A 134 4.92 9.78 -4.89
C PRO A 134 3.56 9.07 -4.82
N ALA A 135 2.86 9.19 -3.69
CA ALA A 135 1.59 8.50 -3.48
C ALA A 135 0.49 8.92 -4.50
N GLY A 136 0.61 10.14 -5.05
CA GLY A 136 -0.37 10.77 -5.94
C GLY A 136 -0.13 10.64 -7.45
N GLY A 137 0.93 9.99 -7.95
CA GLY A 137 1.10 9.85 -9.41
C GLY A 137 2.50 9.52 -9.93
N GLN A 138 2.60 9.46 -11.27
CA GLN A 138 3.76 9.01 -12.05
C GLN A 138 4.89 10.06 -12.17
N ALA A 139 5.31 10.68 -11.07
CA ALA A 139 6.57 11.40 -11.09
C ALA A 139 7.74 10.41 -10.97
N ASP A 140 8.94 10.87 -11.32
CA ASP A 140 10.16 10.09 -11.12
C ASP A 140 10.30 9.72 -9.64
N GLY A 141 10.50 8.43 -9.41
CA GLY A 141 10.70 7.85 -8.09
C GLY A 141 12.15 7.54 -7.81
N HIS A 142 12.46 7.20 -6.57
CA HIS A 142 13.78 6.70 -6.20
C HIS A 142 13.81 5.17 -6.29
N ARG A 143 14.98 4.62 -6.61
CA ARG A 143 15.20 3.17 -6.70
C ARG A 143 16.47 2.77 -5.97
N ALA A 144 16.43 1.61 -5.31
CA ALA A 144 17.60 0.96 -4.73
C ALA A 144 17.47 -0.55 -4.89
N SER A 145 18.58 -1.24 -5.08
CA SER A 145 18.64 -2.69 -4.96
C SER A 145 18.82 -3.07 -3.49
N LEU A 146 18.25 -4.20 -3.09
CA LEU A 146 18.64 -4.85 -1.84
C LEU A 146 20.06 -5.40 -1.97
N ASP A 147 20.86 -5.28 -0.91
CA ASP A 147 22.13 -5.98 -0.80
C ASP A 147 21.98 -7.42 -0.29
N GLY A 148 23.10 -8.11 -0.03
CA GLY A 148 23.08 -9.49 0.44
C GLY A 148 22.53 -9.70 1.86
N LEU A 149 22.20 -8.63 2.59
CA LEU A 149 21.54 -8.67 3.90
C LEU A 149 20.11 -8.14 3.84
N GLY A 150 19.58 -7.87 2.65
CA GLY A 150 18.27 -7.26 2.44
C GLY A 150 18.24 -5.77 2.78
N GLU A 151 19.38 -5.10 2.90
CA GLU A 151 19.46 -3.67 3.22
C GLU A 151 19.29 -2.80 1.98
N PHE A 152 18.73 -1.60 2.17
CA PHE A 152 18.65 -0.58 1.14
C PHE A 152 18.79 0.83 1.71
N HIS A 153 19.21 1.75 0.85
CA HIS A 153 19.35 3.16 1.18
C HIS A 153 18.87 4.06 0.04
N LEU A 154 18.13 5.10 0.40
CA LEU A 154 17.65 6.15 -0.49
C LEU A 154 17.92 7.51 0.14
N ASP A 155 18.59 8.39 -0.59
CA ASP A 155 18.95 9.74 -0.16
C ASP A 155 18.24 10.81 -0.99
N GLY A 156 18.25 12.04 -0.46
CA GLY A 156 17.78 13.22 -1.19
C GLY A 156 16.28 13.20 -1.47
N VAL A 157 15.49 12.48 -0.67
CA VAL A 157 14.05 12.37 -0.86
C VAL A 157 13.38 13.64 -0.34
N ALA A 158 12.52 14.24 -1.15
CA ALA A 158 11.76 15.42 -0.77
C ALA A 158 10.67 15.08 0.27
N ALA A 159 10.27 16.08 1.06
CA ALA A 159 9.11 15.95 1.94
C ALA A 159 7.82 15.71 1.11
N GLY A 160 6.87 14.95 1.65
CA GLY A 160 5.60 14.63 1.01
C GLY A 160 5.14 13.19 1.25
N ALA A 161 4.02 12.82 0.64
CA ALA A 161 3.48 11.47 0.72
C ALA A 161 4.11 10.55 -0.35
N TRP A 162 4.71 9.47 0.11
CA TRP A 162 5.41 8.49 -0.71
C TRP A 162 4.87 7.08 -0.50
N ARG A 163 4.92 6.26 -1.53
CA ARG A 163 4.62 4.83 -1.49
C ARG A 163 5.88 4.06 -1.79
N LEU A 164 6.27 3.20 -0.86
CA LEU A 164 7.40 2.29 -1.03
C LEU A 164 6.87 0.91 -1.47
N SER A 165 7.53 0.33 -2.45
CA SER A 165 7.26 -1.03 -2.89
C SER A 165 8.55 -1.82 -3.04
N LEU A 166 8.50 -3.10 -2.68
CA LEU A 166 9.56 -4.08 -2.87
C LEU A 166 9.13 -5.04 -3.99
N ALA A 167 9.87 -5.05 -5.08
CA ALA A 167 9.74 -6.04 -6.14
C ALA A 167 10.73 -7.19 -5.88
N THR A 168 10.20 -8.40 -5.69
CA THR A 168 10.95 -9.67 -5.65
C THR A 168 10.74 -10.44 -6.96
N ALA A 169 11.29 -11.65 -7.05
CA ALA A 169 11.08 -12.52 -8.20
C ALA A 169 9.61 -12.97 -8.37
N ASP A 170 8.87 -13.11 -7.26
CA ASP A 170 7.53 -13.70 -7.20
C ASP A 170 6.41 -12.73 -6.81
N ALA A 171 6.76 -11.60 -6.17
CA ALA A 171 5.80 -10.70 -5.57
C ALA A 171 6.18 -9.21 -5.71
N LEU A 172 5.15 -8.38 -5.59
CA LEU A 172 5.29 -6.95 -5.37
C LEU A 172 4.67 -6.63 -4.01
N VAL A 173 5.51 -6.42 -3.01
CA VAL A 173 5.09 -6.00 -1.67
C VAL A 173 4.92 -4.48 -1.67
N VAL A 174 3.78 -3.98 -1.21
CA VAL A 174 3.43 -2.57 -1.24
C VAL A 174 3.14 -2.10 0.16
N LEU A 175 3.90 -1.11 0.62
CA LEU A 175 3.67 -0.48 1.91
C LEU A 175 2.52 0.55 1.80
N PRO A 176 1.82 0.82 2.90
CA PRO A 176 0.96 2.00 3.04
C PRO A 176 1.71 3.28 2.71
N ASP A 177 0.99 4.35 2.42
CA ASP A 177 1.59 5.65 2.15
C ASP A 177 2.31 6.18 3.41
N ILE A 178 3.52 6.69 3.19
CA ILE A 178 4.42 7.21 4.21
C ILE A 178 4.57 8.71 3.97
N ASP A 179 4.19 9.49 4.96
CA ASP A 179 4.43 10.94 4.93
C ASP A 179 5.84 11.25 5.46
N LEU A 180 6.66 11.86 4.60
CA LEU A 180 7.98 12.38 4.94
C LEU A 180 7.85 13.86 5.27
N GLY A 181 8.09 14.21 6.53
CA GLY A 181 8.02 15.59 7.01
C GLY A 181 6.66 16.02 7.54
N ALA A 182 5.70 15.11 7.67
CA ALA A 182 4.58 15.33 8.60
C ALA A 182 5.12 15.64 10.00
N PRO A 183 4.52 16.60 10.73
CA PRO A 183 4.85 16.80 12.13
C PRO A 183 4.41 15.58 12.94
N ARG A 184 5.17 15.25 13.99
CA ARG A 184 4.73 14.28 14.99
C ARG A 184 3.43 14.78 15.62
N LEU A 185 2.36 13.99 15.52
CA LEU A 185 1.11 14.29 16.20
C LEU A 185 1.34 14.05 17.70
N GLY A 186 1.34 15.13 18.48
CA GLY A 186 1.49 15.13 19.94
C GLY A 186 0.19 14.86 20.67
#